data_AF-A0A941EL00-F1
#
_entry.id   AF-A0A941EL00-F1
#
_cell.length_a   1.000
_cell.length_b   1.000
_cell.length_c   1.000
_cell.angle_alpha   90.00
_cell.angle_beta   90.00
_cell.angle_gamma   90.00
#
_symmetry.space_group_name_H-M   'P 1'
#
loop_
_entity.id
_entity.type
_entity.pdbx_description
1 polymer ?
#
loop_
_entity_poly.entity_id
_entity_poly.type
_entity_poly.pdbx_seq_one_letter_code
_entity_poly.pdbx_strand_id
1 'polypeptide(L)'
;VIPEFTWADPYDGLLARGGAHELGLVTQWTSTLGVNVLERRLADRPDELRRQLAQLDDALDAFPDSDAISRLNLPLPRHAEPAPPGAGTDAPAHVPAFIVAGWYDCFLQGSLDAYARARRDGTPVSLIVGPWSHDNQTRRVGEIDFGAAADAAAIDGADSLLDRELDWLGRQLEPHPTASEQSVLVFVTGADTWRRMPHWPPAAADTSWFLHDGGVLSSDAPEPEATGARLRTDPSSPVTTHGGAVLLSPQFPAGPYDQQQVEKRDDVLVYTSAPLALPLEVMGRVRVDLAGESTADVTDWVARLCDVAPDGVSRNITDGILRAHGAGAQEHRIDLWSTAHVFQPGHRIRLQVTGSCFPRWDLAPSGARRIVFHDPARRSRLVLPVVSRR
;
A
#
# COMPACT_ATOMS: atom_id res chain seq x y z
N VAL A 1 -2.42 -11.25 22.12
CA VAL A 1 -3.40 -10.52 21.26
C VAL A 1 -3.24 -10.96 19.82
N ILE A 2 -4.28 -10.83 19.00
CA ILE A 2 -4.21 -11.14 17.57
C ILE A 2 -4.65 -9.90 16.79
N PRO A 3 -3.72 -8.95 16.50
CA PRO A 3 -4.06 -7.81 15.68
C PRO A 3 -4.18 -8.24 14.22
N GLU A 4 -5.36 -8.03 13.64
CA GLU A 4 -5.59 -8.19 12.20
C GLU A 4 -5.65 -6.81 11.54
N PHE A 5 -4.85 -6.61 10.48
CA PHE A 5 -4.82 -5.36 9.70
C PHE A 5 -4.69 -4.11 10.57
N THR A 6 -3.64 -4.08 11.42
CA THR A 6 -3.38 -2.97 12.34
C THR A 6 -2.54 -1.87 11.70
N TRP A 7 -2.73 -0.64 12.15
CA TRP A 7 -1.85 0.49 11.86
C TRP A 7 -0.87 0.72 13.02
N ALA A 8 0.21 1.47 12.77
CA ALA A 8 1.21 1.82 13.78
C ALA A 8 1.46 3.34 13.86
N ASP A 9 1.33 4.05 12.73
CA ASP A 9 1.41 5.51 12.67
C ASP A 9 0.12 6.02 12.00
N PRO A 10 -0.70 6.82 12.70
CA PRO A 10 -1.93 7.33 12.10
C PRO A 10 -1.66 8.32 10.96
N TYR A 11 -0.46 8.92 10.84
CA TYR A 11 -0.12 9.89 9.78
C TYR A 11 0.67 9.29 8.62
N ASP A 12 0.98 8.00 8.67
CA ASP A 12 1.60 7.26 7.58
C ASP A 12 0.93 5.87 7.44
N GLY A 13 -0.36 5.90 7.06
CA GLY A 13 -1.15 4.72 6.72
C GLY A 13 -2.64 4.81 7.04
N LEU A 14 -3.06 5.59 8.04
CA LEU A 14 -4.49 5.69 8.43
C LEU A 14 -5.16 7.00 7.97
N LEU A 15 -4.59 8.16 8.33
CA LEU A 15 -5.13 9.49 8.03
C LEU A 15 -4.43 10.15 6.84
N ALA A 16 -3.15 9.82 6.68
CA ALA A 16 -2.30 10.35 5.64
C ALA A 16 -1.25 9.32 5.22
N ARG A 17 -0.65 9.51 4.06
CA ARG A 17 0.51 8.79 3.57
C ARG A 17 1.44 9.77 2.89
N GLY A 18 2.72 9.76 3.28
CA GLY A 18 3.71 10.69 2.74
C GLY A 18 3.27 12.16 2.72
N GLY A 19 2.44 12.59 3.67
CA GLY A 19 1.91 13.96 3.76
C GLY A 19 0.62 14.26 2.97
N ALA A 20 0.13 13.35 2.13
CA ALA A 20 -1.19 13.47 1.49
C ALA A 20 -2.27 12.78 2.34
N HIS A 21 -3.50 13.27 2.35
CA HIS A 21 -4.59 12.66 3.12
C HIS A 21 -5.05 11.37 2.45
N GLU A 22 -5.28 10.32 3.25
CA GLU A 22 -5.91 9.06 2.84
C GLU A 22 -7.43 9.27 2.66
N LEU A 23 -7.81 10.16 1.74
CA LEU A 23 -9.17 10.62 1.52
C LEU A 23 -10.15 9.45 1.37
N GLY A 24 -9.84 8.50 0.49
CA GLY A 24 -10.72 7.39 0.19
C GLY A 24 -10.94 6.47 1.37
N LEU A 25 -9.85 6.10 2.05
CA LEU A 25 -9.88 5.26 3.25
C LEU A 25 -10.66 5.94 4.37
N VAL A 26 -10.31 7.17 4.74
CA VAL A 26 -10.97 7.90 5.84
C VAL A 26 -12.45 8.08 5.55
N THR A 27 -12.80 8.39 4.31
CA THR A 27 -14.19 8.57 3.90
C THR A 27 -14.97 7.26 4.00
N GLN A 28 -14.47 6.18 3.39
CA GLN A 28 -15.11 4.87 3.40
C GLN A 28 -15.25 4.31 4.83
N TRP A 29 -14.22 4.44 5.64
CA TRP A 29 -14.21 4.02 7.03
C TRP A 29 -15.25 4.78 7.85
N THR A 30 -15.27 6.11 7.71
CA THR A 30 -16.21 6.98 8.44
C THR A 30 -17.65 6.67 8.06
N SER A 31 -17.93 6.41 6.79
CA SER A 31 -19.26 6.03 6.34
C SER A 31 -19.69 4.67 6.90
N THR A 32 -18.78 3.69 6.93
CA THR A 32 -19.06 2.35 7.45
C THR A 32 -19.35 2.38 8.96
N LEU A 33 -18.55 3.09 9.75
CA LEU A 33 -18.82 3.32 11.18
C LEU A 33 -20.02 4.24 11.41
N GLY A 34 -20.29 5.13 10.46
CA GLY A 34 -21.33 6.14 10.51
C GLY A 34 -22.71 5.54 10.76
N VAL A 35 -23.04 4.44 10.07
CA VAL A 35 -24.30 3.71 10.25
C VAL A 35 -24.51 3.35 11.73
N ASN A 36 -23.53 2.67 12.33
CA ASN A 36 -23.64 2.23 13.72
C ASN A 36 -23.70 3.42 14.71
N VAL A 37 -22.97 4.50 14.42
CA VAL A 37 -22.99 5.71 15.24
C VAL A 37 -24.36 6.40 15.17
N LEU A 38 -24.94 6.51 13.98
CA LEU A 38 -26.27 7.10 13.78
C LEU A 38 -27.34 6.28 14.50
N GLU A 39 -27.30 4.95 14.36
CA GLU A 39 -28.21 4.03 15.07
C GLU A 39 -28.17 4.24 16.58
N ARG A 40 -26.96 4.36 17.16
CA ARG A 40 -26.80 4.61 18.61
C ARG A 40 -27.23 6.01 19.02
N ARG A 41 -26.90 7.04 18.24
CA ARG A 41 -27.16 8.46 18.54
C ARG A 41 -28.64 8.82 18.41
N LEU A 42 -29.36 8.15 17.52
CA LEU A 42 -30.74 8.45 17.14
C LEU A 42 -31.70 7.30 17.46
N ALA A 43 -31.32 6.41 18.40
CA ALA A 43 -32.11 5.25 18.79
C ALA A 43 -33.54 5.61 19.23
N ASP A 44 -33.73 6.80 19.80
CA ASP A 44 -35.01 7.35 20.25
C ASP A 44 -35.73 8.22 19.20
N ARG A 45 -35.12 8.43 18.02
CA ARG A 45 -35.59 9.35 16.96
C ARG A 45 -35.58 8.66 15.58
N PRO A 46 -36.46 7.66 15.35
CA PRO A 46 -36.41 6.81 14.17
C PRO A 46 -36.62 7.55 12.84
N ASP A 47 -37.43 8.61 12.83
CA ASP A 47 -37.63 9.43 11.62
C ASP A 47 -36.40 10.29 11.29
N GLU A 48 -35.66 10.74 12.30
CA GLU A 48 -34.39 11.44 12.11
C GLU A 48 -33.30 10.46 11.67
N LEU A 49 -33.25 9.26 12.25
CA LEU A 49 -32.35 8.18 11.83
C LEU A 49 -32.54 7.84 10.35
N ARG A 50 -33.78 7.62 9.90
CA ARG A 50 -34.07 7.33 8.47
C ARG A 50 -33.60 8.46 7.55
N ARG A 51 -33.78 9.73 7.95
CA ARG A 51 -33.29 10.87 7.15
C ARG A 51 -31.76 10.94 7.10
N GLN A 52 -31.07 10.75 8.23
CA GLN A 52 -29.60 10.81 8.25
C GLN A 52 -28.95 9.62 7.53
N LEU A 53 -29.57 8.43 7.59
CA LEU A 53 -29.13 7.28 6.79
C LEU A 53 -29.31 7.53 5.28
N ALA A 54 -30.44 8.12 4.86
CA ALA A 54 -30.63 8.49 3.46
C ALA A 54 -29.60 9.54 2.99
N GLN A 55 -29.29 10.53 3.83
CA GLN A 55 -28.23 11.51 3.54
C GLN A 55 -26.84 10.89 3.48
N LEU A 56 -26.57 9.86 4.28
CA LEU A 56 -25.31 9.09 4.22
C LEU A 56 -25.20 8.31 2.90
N ASP A 57 -26.30 7.70 2.46
CA ASP A 57 -26.39 7.00 1.17
C ASP A 57 -26.16 7.96 0.00
N ASP A 58 -26.86 9.09 -0.03
CA ASP A 58 -26.66 10.16 -1.02
C ASP A 58 -25.20 10.66 -1.04
N ALA A 59 -24.57 10.76 0.14
CA ALA A 59 -23.19 11.20 0.27
C ALA A 59 -22.18 10.16 -0.22
N LEU A 60 -22.47 8.87 -0.05
CA LEU A 60 -21.67 7.76 -0.59
C LEU A 60 -21.79 7.68 -2.11
N ASP A 61 -22.98 7.91 -2.66
CA ASP A 61 -23.22 7.97 -4.10
C ASP A 61 -22.55 9.19 -4.76
N ALA A 62 -22.45 10.30 -4.04
CA ALA A 62 -21.76 11.50 -4.48
C ALA A 62 -20.22 11.42 -4.32
N PHE A 63 -19.68 10.36 -3.71
CA PHE A 63 -18.24 10.19 -3.54
C PHE A 63 -17.53 10.24 -4.92
N PRO A 64 -16.48 11.06 -5.09
CA PRO A 64 -15.58 11.56 -4.06
C PRO A 64 -15.85 12.97 -3.49
N ASP A 65 -17.07 13.48 -3.60
CA ASP A 65 -17.46 14.72 -2.90
C ASP A 65 -17.59 14.51 -1.38
N SER A 66 -16.49 14.79 -0.65
CA SER A 66 -16.40 14.61 0.80
C SER A 66 -17.19 15.63 1.64
N ASP A 67 -17.70 16.71 1.03
CA ASP A 67 -18.45 17.74 1.77
C ASP A 67 -19.80 17.23 2.28
N ALA A 68 -20.37 16.23 1.62
CA ALA A 68 -21.63 15.61 2.02
C ALA A 68 -21.47 14.81 3.32
N ILE A 69 -20.38 14.05 3.46
CA ILE A 69 -20.10 13.21 4.64
C ILE A 69 -19.77 14.07 5.86
N SER A 70 -19.01 15.14 5.66
CA SER A 70 -18.67 16.10 6.72
C SER A 70 -19.90 16.71 7.40
N ARG A 71 -21.00 16.93 6.66
CA ARG A 71 -22.26 17.50 7.18
C ARG A 71 -23.01 16.59 8.14
N LEU A 72 -22.74 15.27 8.12
CA LEU A 72 -23.38 14.29 9.00
C LEU A 72 -22.77 14.26 10.41
N ASN A 73 -21.67 15.01 10.64
CA ASN A 73 -21.00 15.11 11.93
C ASN A 73 -20.75 13.72 12.56
N LEU A 74 -20.33 12.79 11.70
CA LEU A 74 -19.86 11.47 12.08
C LEU A 74 -18.48 11.62 12.73
N PRO A 75 -18.11 10.72 13.66
CA PRO A 75 -16.78 10.72 14.23
C PRO A 75 -15.78 10.35 13.12
N LEU A 76 -15.25 11.36 12.46
CA LEU A 76 -14.00 11.24 11.72
C LEU A 76 -12.93 10.87 12.75
N PRO A 77 -11.98 9.98 12.42
CA PRO A 77 -10.69 10.05 13.08
C PRO A 77 -10.12 11.42 12.68
N ARG A 78 -10.37 12.43 13.53
CA ARG A 78 -9.98 13.82 13.26
C ARG A 78 -8.48 13.84 13.07
N HIS A 79 -7.98 14.89 12.40
CA HIS A 79 -6.61 15.35 12.61
C HIS A 79 -6.39 15.41 14.12
N ALA A 80 -5.83 14.36 14.71
CA ALA A 80 -5.05 14.59 15.89
C ALA A 80 -3.93 15.54 15.39
N GLU A 81 -3.38 16.35 16.29
CA GLU A 81 -2.10 16.95 15.96
C GLU A 81 -1.13 15.82 15.61
N PRO A 82 -0.17 16.01 14.68
CA PRO A 82 0.86 15.03 14.42
C PRO A 82 1.35 14.52 15.76
N ALA A 83 1.06 13.27 16.04
CA ALA A 83 1.47 12.67 17.29
C ALA A 83 3.01 12.75 17.23
N PRO A 84 3.70 13.24 18.27
CA PRO A 84 5.16 13.28 18.23
C PRO A 84 5.68 11.90 17.83
N PRO A 85 6.80 11.79 17.09
CA PRO A 85 7.30 10.50 16.64
C PRO A 85 7.30 9.48 17.80
N GLY A 86 6.44 8.46 17.74
CA GLY A 86 6.24 7.48 18.82
C GLY A 86 4.97 7.63 19.67
N ALA A 87 4.11 8.62 19.47
CA ALA A 87 2.84 8.67 20.21
C ALA A 87 1.83 7.66 19.64
N GLY A 88 1.34 6.76 20.51
CA GLY A 88 0.58 5.57 20.14
C GLY A 88 1.42 4.27 20.16
N THR A 89 2.73 4.33 20.44
CA THR A 89 3.60 3.14 20.51
C THR A 89 3.60 2.43 21.85
N ASP A 90 2.83 2.91 22.83
CA ASP A 90 2.71 2.29 24.15
C ASP A 90 1.70 1.12 24.11
N ALA A 91 1.94 0.15 23.23
CA ALA A 91 1.41 -1.17 23.49
C ALA A 91 2.07 -1.67 24.79
N PRO A 92 1.32 -2.26 25.74
CA PRO A 92 1.94 -2.81 26.94
C PRO A 92 3.03 -3.79 26.51
N ALA A 93 4.27 -3.45 26.84
CA ALA A 93 5.42 -4.28 26.54
C ALA A 93 5.16 -5.71 27.05
N HIS A 94 5.61 -6.71 26.29
CA HIS A 94 5.61 -8.13 26.65
C HIS A 94 4.30 -8.92 26.48
N VAL A 95 3.23 -8.38 25.87
CA VAL A 95 2.07 -9.21 25.50
C VAL A 95 2.35 -9.92 24.16
N PRO A 96 2.36 -11.27 24.11
CA PRO A 96 2.56 -11.99 22.85
C PRO A 96 1.53 -11.59 21.79
N ALA A 97 1.96 -11.51 20.53
CA ALA A 97 1.13 -11.13 19.40
C ALA A 97 1.18 -12.11 18.23
N PHE A 98 0.04 -12.33 17.57
CA PHE A 98 -0.05 -12.97 16.26
C PHE A 98 -0.60 -11.93 15.29
N ILE A 99 0.24 -11.41 14.39
CA ILE A 99 -0.13 -10.33 13.48
C ILE A 99 -0.56 -10.92 12.14
N VAL A 100 -1.74 -10.54 11.68
CA VAL A 100 -2.27 -10.89 10.34
C VAL A 100 -2.23 -9.64 9.46
N ALA A 101 -1.67 -9.79 8.25
CA ALA A 101 -1.61 -8.73 7.26
C ALA A 101 -1.88 -9.25 5.84
N GLY A 102 -2.07 -8.33 4.89
CA GLY A 102 -2.33 -8.64 3.48
C GLY A 102 -1.53 -7.72 2.56
N TRP A 103 -0.99 -8.24 1.45
CA TRP A 103 -0.18 -7.44 0.52
C TRP A 103 -0.94 -6.28 -0.14
N TYR A 104 -2.27 -6.39 -0.23
CA TYR A 104 -3.16 -5.36 -0.75
C TYR A 104 -4.08 -4.78 0.34
N ASP A 105 -3.67 -4.91 1.60
CA ASP A 105 -4.36 -4.30 2.73
C ASP A 105 -3.88 -2.85 2.96
N CYS A 106 -4.80 -1.94 3.26
CA CYS A 106 -4.51 -0.52 3.45
C CYS A 106 -3.68 -0.23 4.71
N PHE A 107 -3.49 -1.19 5.63
CA PHE A 107 -2.68 -1.06 6.84
C PHE A 107 -1.43 -1.93 6.85
N LEU A 108 -1.09 -2.58 5.73
CA LEU A 108 0.04 -3.50 5.61
C LEU A 108 1.31 -3.00 6.32
N GLN A 109 1.77 -1.78 5.99
CA GLN A 109 3.03 -1.29 6.52
C GLN A 109 2.98 -1.06 8.04
N GLY A 110 1.83 -0.62 8.57
CA GLY A 110 1.63 -0.49 10.01
C GLY A 110 1.70 -1.85 10.73
N SER A 111 1.14 -2.89 10.13
CA SER A 111 1.21 -4.26 10.67
C SER A 111 2.66 -4.80 10.67
N LEU A 112 3.41 -4.53 9.59
CA LEU A 112 4.82 -4.92 9.49
C LEU A 112 5.71 -4.13 10.47
N ASP A 113 5.41 -2.84 10.68
CA ASP A 113 6.14 -2.01 11.64
C ASP A 113 5.84 -2.42 13.08
N ALA A 114 4.60 -2.81 13.39
CA ALA A 114 4.23 -3.40 14.68
C ALA A 114 5.00 -4.71 14.94
N TYR A 115 5.11 -5.58 13.93
CA TYR A 115 5.94 -6.78 14.01
C TYR A 115 7.41 -6.44 14.28
N ALA A 116 7.99 -5.51 13.53
CA ALA A 116 9.38 -5.11 13.67
C ALA A 116 9.68 -4.49 15.06
N ARG A 117 8.73 -3.71 15.61
CA ARG A 117 8.81 -3.17 16.98
C ARG A 117 8.76 -4.27 18.02
N ALA A 118 7.74 -5.15 17.97
CA ALA A 118 7.63 -6.27 18.90
C ALA A 118 8.89 -7.15 18.91
N ARG A 119 9.44 -7.45 17.72
CA ARG A 119 10.70 -8.17 17.55
C ARG A 119 11.90 -7.47 18.20
N ARG A 120 12.00 -6.15 18.06
CA ARG A 120 13.08 -5.33 18.61
C ARG A 120 13.02 -5.29 20.13
N ASP A 121 11.81 -5.22 20.68
CA ASP A 121 11.56 -5.11 22.11
C ASP A 121 11.57 -6.48 22.82
N GLY A 122 11.85 -7.56 22.08
CA GLY A 122 11.88 -8.94 22.60
C GLY A 122 10.50 -9.49 22.95
N THR A 123 9.42 -8.85 22.49
CA THR A 123 8.05 -9.35 22.67
C THR A 123 7.81 -10.54 21.73
N PRO A 124 7.30 -11.68 22.23
CA PRO A 124 6.99 -12.81 21.37
C PRO A 124 5.98 -12.44 20.29
N VAL A 125 6.35 -12.62 19.02
CA VAL A 125 5.49 -12.23 17.91
C VAL A 125 5.56 -13.23 16.75
N SER A 126 4.40 -13.59 16.23
CA SER A 126 4.23 -14.35 14.97
C SER A 126 3.61 -13.43 13.92
N LEU A 127 3.88 -13.71 12.65
CA LEU A 127 3.41 -12.90 11.53
C LEU A 127 2.90 -13.80 10.41
N ILE A 128 1.71 -13.50 9.90
CA ILE A 128 1.22 -14.07 8.66
C ILE A 128 0.84 -12.96 7.68
N VAL A 129 1.31 -13.06 6.43
CA VAL A 129 0.98 -12.10 5.37
C VAL A 129 0.51 -12.83 4.13
N GLY A 130 -0.79 -12.73 3.83
CA GLY A 130 -1.40 -13.31 2.63
C GLY A 130 -1.47 -12.32 1.46
N PRO A 131 -1.93 -12.76 0.27
CA PRO A 131 -2.17 -11.88 -0.89
C PRO A 131 -3.50 -11.11 -0.78
N TRP A 132 -3.94 -10.84 0.44
CA TRP A 132 -5.28 -10.36 0.78
C TRP A 132 -5.41 -8.83 0.72
N SER A 133 -6.64 -8.35 0.58
CA SER A 133 -7.02 -6.96 0.88
C SER A 133 -7.69 -6.88 2.25
N HIS A 134 -8.07 -5.67 2.66
CA HIS A 134 -8.68 -5.40 3.96
C HIS A 134 -9.96 -6.20 4.22
N ASP A 135 -10.81 -6.33 3.21
CA ASP A 135 -12.15 -6.92 3.27
C ASP A 135 -12.24 -8.29 2.56
N ASN A 136 -11.13 -8.79 2.01
CA ASN A 136 -11.11 -10.03 1.24
C ASN A 136 -9.85 -10.84 1.51
N GLN A 137 -10.01 -11.88 2.32
CA GLN A 137 -8.99 -12.88 2.64
C GLN A 137 -9.16 -14.20 1.85
N THR A 138 -9.85 -14.16 0.70
CA THR A 138 -10.01 -15.33 -0.16
C THR A 138 -8.83 -15.49 -1.12
N ARG A 139 -8.79 -16.60 -1.86
CA ARG A 139 -7.78 -16.81 -2.92
C ARG A 139 -7.89 -15.85 -4.12
N ARG A 140 -9.02 -15.14 -4.29
CA ARG A 140 -9.25 -14.24 -5.42
C ARG A 140 -9.24 -12.80 -4.95
N VAL A 141 -8.20 -12.07 -5.30
CA VAL A 141 -8.01 -10.67 -4.92
C VAL A 141 -7.67 -9.88 -6.16
N GLY A 142 -8.39 -8.78 -6.40
CA GLY A 142 -8.40 -8.09 -7.67
C GLY A 142 -8.74 -9.03 -8.84
N GLU A 143 -7.95 -8.98 -9.90
CA GLU A 143 -8.13 -9.79 -11.11
C GLU A 143 -7.33 -11.11 -11.06
N ILE A 144 -6.68 -11.42 -9.92
CA ILE A 144 -5.84 -12.62 -9.78
C ILE A 144 -6.54 -13.66 -8.91
N ASP A 145 -6.43 -14.91 -9.33
CA ASP A 145 -6.69 -16.10 -8.53
C ASP A 145 -5.34 -16.69 -8.10
N PHE A 146 -4.96 -16.47 -6.84
CA PHE A 146 -3.66 -16.89 -6.28
C PHE A 146 -3.60 -18.39 -5.93
N GLY A 147 -4.62 -19.16 -6.33
CA GLY A 147 -4.70 -20.60 -6.09
C GLY A 147 -5.31 -20.98 -4.74
N ALA A 148 -5.81 -22.20 -4.63
CA ALA A 148 -6.59 -22.65 -3.46
C ALA A 148 -5.87 -22.48 -2.11
N ALA A 149 -4.54 -22.64 -2.10
CA ALA A 149 -3.72 -22.52 -0.91
C ALA A 149 -3.60 -21.08 -0.38
N ALA A 150 -3.94 -20.05 -1.17
CA ALA A 150 -3.94 -18.65 -0.75
C ALA A 150 -5.18 -18.26 0.06
N ASP A 151 -6.21 -19.11 0.07
CA ASP A 151 -7.45 -18.84 0.79
C ASP A 151 -7.23 -18.94 2.30
N ALA A 152 -7.71 -17.95 3.06
CA ALA A 152 -7.63 -17.99 4.52
C ALA A 152 -8.36 -19.20 5.13
N ALA A 153 -9.29 -19.83 4.41
CA ALA A 153 -9.92 -21.08 4.85
C ALA A 153 -9.01 -22.32 4.75
N ALA A 154 -7.91 -22.27 4.00
CA ALA A 154 -7.03 -23.41 3.72
C ALA A 154 -5.58 -22.97 3.40
N ILE A 155 -4.94 -22.28 4.34
CA ILE A 155 -3.61 -21.69 4.14
C ILE A 155 -2.57 -22.78 3.97
N ASP A 156 -1.84 -22.72 2.84
CA ASP A 156 -0.83 -23.72 2.45
C ASP A 156 -1.43 -25.14 2.30
N GLY A 157 -2.72 -25.21 1.94
CA GLY A 157 -3.45 -26.47 1.75
C GLY A 157 -3.76 -27.22 3.06
N ALA A 158 -3.60 -26.55 4.20
CA ALA A 158 -3.77 -27.12 5.53
C ALA A 158 -4.78 -26.30 6.35
N ASP A 159 -4.41 -25.94 7.57
CA ASP A 159 -5.23 -25.24 8.55
C ASP A 159 -5.69 -23.87 8.07
N SER A 160 -6.92 -23.49 8.43
CA SER A 160 -7.44 -22.15 8.20
C SER A 160 -6.70 -21.11 9.06
N LEU A 161 -6.88 -19.82 8.74
CA LEU A 161 -6.39 -18.73 9.57
C LEU A 161 -6.92 -18.85 11.01
N LEU A 162 -8.22 -19.13 11.16
CA LEU A 162 -8.86 -19.32 12.47
C LEU A 162 -8.24 -20.49 13.25
N ASP A 163 -7.99 -21.63 12.59
CA ASP A 163 -7.37 -22.79 13.24
C ASP A 163 -5.97 -22.43 13.77
N ARG A 164 -5.17 -21.70 12.97
CA ARG A 164 -3.83 -21.23 13.33
C ARG A 164 -3.86 -20.24 14.50
N GLU A 165 -4.83 -19.36 14.53
CA GLU A 165 -5.03 -18.39 15.61
C GLU A 165 -5.43 -19.07 16.92
N LEU A 166 -6.36 -20.02 16.86
CA LEU A 166 -6.80 -20.81 18.02
C LEU A 166 -5.66 -21.67 18.57
N ASP A 167 -4.91 -22.33 17.69
CA ASP A 167 -3.73 -23.11 18.04
C ASP A 167 -2.62 -22.22 18.66
N TRP A 168 -2.40 -21.03 18.10
CA TRP A 168 -1.49 -20.05 18.70
C TRP A 168 -1.95 -19.58 20.07
N LEU A 169 -3.24 -19.26 20.25
CA LEU A 169 -3.81 -18.87 21.55
C LEU A 169 -3.67 -19.99 22.59
N GLY A 170 -3.99 -21.23 22.21
CA GLY A 170 -3.84 -22.40 23.07
C GLY A 170 -2.42 -22.52 23.62
N ARG A 171 -1.40 -22.33 22.77
CA ARG A 171 0.01 -22.31 23.20
C ARG A 171 0.36 -21.18 24.16
N GLN A 172 -0.26 -20.00 24.04
CA GLN A 172 0.00 -18.89 24.96
C GLN A 172 -0.62 -19.14 26.34
N LEU A 173 -1.75 -19.87 26.40
CA LEU A 173 -2.46 -20.16 27.64
C LEU A 173 -1.88 -21.37 28.39
N GLU A 174 -1.41 -22.38 27.65
CA GLU A 174 -0.80 -23.59 28.21
C GLU A 174 0.58 -23.83 27.57
N PRO A 175 1.67 -23.29 28.14
CA PRO A 175 3.00 -23.38 27.55
C PRO A 175 3.48 -24.84 27.48
N HIS A 176 3.54 -25.40 26.28
CA HIS A 176 4.13 -26.71 26.03
C HIS A 176 5.64 -26.56 25.74
N PRO A 177 6.52 -27.37 26.36
CA PRO A 177 7.98 -27.18 26.29
C PRO A 177 8.61 -27.37 24.90
N THR A 178 7.86 -27.80 23.89
CA THR A 178 8.32 -28.02 22.50
C THR A 178 7.86 -26.94 21.51
N ALA A 179 7.04 -25.98 21.93
CA ALA A 179 6.35 -25.05 21.03
C ALA A 179 7.09 -23.70 20.89
N SER A 180 8.29 -23.71 20.31
CA SER A 180 9.15 -22.52 20.19
C SER A 180 9.17 -21.85 18.81
N GLU A 181 8.37 -22.26 17.83
CA GLU A 181 8.42 -21.58 16.52
C GLU A 181 7.47 -20.38 16.48
N GLN A 182 7.97 -19.24 16.96
CA GLN A 182 7.54 -17.94 16.41
C GLN A 182 7.73 -18.04 14.90
N SER A 183 6.63 -18.07 14.16
CA SER A 183 6.66 -18.30 12.72
C SER A 183 6.33 -17.01 11.99
N VAL A 184 7.14 -16.72 10.98
CA VAL A 184 6.77 -15.80 9.92
C VAL A 184 6.33 -16.65 8.75
N LEU A 185 5.10 -16.44 8.27
CA LEU A 185 4.57 -17.09 7.10
C LEU A 185 4.09 -16.04 6.09
N VAL A 186 4.71 -16.02 4.93
CA VAL A 186 4.49 -14.99 3.92
C VAL A 186 4.09 -15.64 2.61
N PHE A 187 2.99 -15.19 2.01
CA PHE A 187 2.64 -15.55 0.65
C PHE A 187 3.48 -14.75 -0.33
N VAL A 188 4.13 -15.41 -1.29
CA VAL A 188 5.03 -14.78 -2.25
C VAL A 188 4.26 -14.66 -3.56
N THR A 189 3.76 -13.46 -3.87
CA THR A 189 3.02 -13.22 -5.11
C THR A 189 3.91 -13.40 -6.33
N GLY A 190 3.33 -13.81 -7.47
CA GLY A 190 4.06 -14.09 -8.71
C GLY A 190 4.73 -15.47 -8.72
N ALA A 191 5.21 -15.95 -7.56
CA ALA A 191 5.53 -17.37 -7.35
C ALA A 191 4.33 -18.18 -6.80
N ASP A 192 3.32 -17.48 -6.29
CA ASP A 192 2.05 -17.97 -5.74
C ASP A 192 2.19 -19.13 -4.75
N THR A 193 3.11 -18.94 -3.80
CA THR A 193 3.46 -19.95 -2.78
C THR A 193 3.67 -19.33 -1.41
N TRP A 194 3.28 -20.06 -0.37
CA TRP A 194 3.61 -19.68 1.01
C TRP A 194 5.06 -20.01 1.34
N ARG A 195 5.69 -19.15 2.13
CA ARG A 195 7.06 -19.33 2.60
C ARG A 195 7.16 -19.07 4.09
N ARG A 196 7.63 -20.08 4.81
CA ARG A 196 8.01 -19.94 6.21
C ARG A 196 9.40 -19.33 6.31
N MET A 197 9.54 -18.36 7.21
CA MET A 197 10.75 -17.55 7.36
C MET A 197 11.09 -17.39 8.86
N PRO A 198 12.37 -17.22 9.21
CA PRO A 198 12.77 -16.99 10.61
C PRO A 198 12.40 -15.58 11.10
N HIS A 199 12.38 -14.61 10.20
CA HIS A 199 11.99 -13.22 10.49
C HIS A 199 11.59 -12.50 9.20
N TRP A 200 10.91 -11.37 9.37
CA TRP A 200 10.62 -10.41 8.30
C TRP A 200 11.25 -9.04 8.59
N PRO A 201 11.73 -8.30 7.57
CA PRO A 201 12.03 -8.78 6.22
C PRO A 201 13.21 -9.78 6.23
N PRO A 202 13.38 -10.61 5.18
CA PRO A 202 14.60 -11.38 5.00
C PRO A 202 15.81 -10.48 4.73
N ALA A 203 17.00 -11.07 4.75
CA ALA A 203 18.17 -10.40 4.19
C ALA A 203 17.97 -10.17 2.67
N ALA A 204 18.02 -8.91 2.26
CA ALA A 204 17.87 -8.47 0.88
C ALA A 204 18.89 -7.37 0.57
N ALA A 205 19.28 -7.24 -0.69
CA ALA A 205 20.17 -6.20 -1.18
C ALA A 205 19.36 -5.13 -1.93
N ASP A 206 19.52 -3.87 -1.53
CA ASP A 206 18.95 -2.73 -2.24
C ASP A 206 19.55 -2.65 -3.66
N THR A 207 18.74 -3.00 -4.66
CA THR A 207 19.12 -3.00 -6.07
C THR A 207 18.46 -1.81 -6.76
N SER A 208 19.28 -0.96 -7.37
CA SER A 208 18.82 0.25 -8.05
C SER A 208 18.47 -0.04 -9.51
N TRP A 209 17.31 0.46 -9.93
CA TRP A 209 16.85 0.51 -11.31
C TRP A 209 16.63 1.97 -11.69
N PHE A 210 17.52 2.52 -12.50
CA PHE A 210 17.53 3.90 -12.92
C PHE A 210 16.49 4.16 -14.01
N LEU A 211 15.88 5.33 -13.95
CA LEU A 211 15.01 5.85 -14.99
C LEU A 211 15.88 6.38 -16.13
N HIS A 212 15.42 6.25 -17.36
CA HIS A 212 16.12 6.70 -18.57
C HIS A 212 15.13 7.35 -19.55
N ASP A 213 15.68 8.13 -20.48
CA ASP A 213 14.92 8.69 -21.60
C ASP A 213 14.19 7.59 -22.40
N GLY A 214 13.05 7.95 -23.00
CA GLY A 214 12.23 7.00 -23.75
C GLY A 214 11.44 6.01 -22.89
N GLY A 215 11.34 6.23 -21.57
CA GLY A 215 10.57 5.36 -20.67
C GLY A 215 11.26 4.04 -20.38
N VAL A 216 12.59 4.02 -20.36
CA VAL A 216 13.39 2.82 -20.07
C VAL A 216 13.72 2.76 -18.57
N LEU A 217 13.67 1.56 -18.01
CA LEU A 217 14.11 1.25 -16.65
C LEU A 217 15.27 0.24 -16.71
N SER A 218 16.46 0.58 -16.20
CA SER A 218 17.64 -0.31 -16.27
C SER A 218 18.46 -0.26 -14.99
N SER A 219 19.18 -1.34 -14.67
CA SER A 219 20.22 -1.34 -13.64
C SER A 219 21.46 -0.53 -14.02
N ASP A 220 21.62 -0.21 -15.31
CA ASP A 220 22.72 0.60 -15.81
C ASP A 220 22.54 2.07 -15.43
N ALA A 221 23.66 2.74 -15.13
CA ALA A 221 23.64 4.16 -14.80
C ALA A 221 23.13 5.00 -15.99
N PRO A 222 22.47 6.15 -15.74
CA PRO A 222 22.00 7.02 -16.81
C PRO A 222 23.10 7.49 -17.77
N GLU A 223 22.74 7.58 -19.05
CA GLU A 223 23.62 8.06 -20.11
C GLU A 223 24.03 9.53 -19.91
N PRO A 224 25.21 9.97 -20.38
CA PRO A 224 25.70 11.34 -20.19
C PRO A 224 24.79 12.44 -20.71
N GLU A 225 24.02 12.17 -21.76
CA GLU A 225 23.14 13.12 -22.44
C GLU A 225 21.69 13.10 -21.91
N ALA A 226 21.40 12.22 -20.94
CA ALA A 226 20.06 12.09 -20.39
C ALA A 226 19.63 13.37 -19.68
N THR A 227 18.34 13.71 -19.76
CA THR A 227 17.81 14.96 -19.17
C THR A 227 16.74 14.71 -18.11
N GLY A 228 15.51 14.47 -18.54
CA GLY A 228 14.37 14.28 -17.67
C GLY A 228 13.07 14.24 -18.45
N ALA A 229 12.07 13.57 -17.88
CA ALA A 229 10.73 13.51 -18.44
C ALA A 229 9.82 14.55 -17.79
N ARG A 230 8.92 15.16 -18.58
CA ARG A 230 7.98 16.17 -18.11
C ARG A 230 6.59 15.57 -17.95
N LEU A 231 5.90 15.94 -16.88
CA LEU A 231 4.48 15.62 -16.69
C LEU A 231 3.72 16.86 -16.19
N ARG A 232 2.43 16.95 -16.50
CA ARG A 232 1.55 18.03 -16.04
C ARG A 232 0.30 17.42 -15.44
N THR A 233 0.00 17.75 -14.19
CA THR A 233 -1.25 17.33 -13.55
C THR A 233 -2.25 18.47 -13.60
N ASP A 234 -3.46 18.14 -14.06
CA ASP A 234 -4.64 18.99 -13.97
C ASP A 234 -5.54 18.46 -12.85
N PRO A 235 -5.73 19.19 -11.73
CA PRO A 235 -6.58 18.74 -10.63
C PRO A 235 -8.04 18.49 -11.04
N SER A 236 -8.51 19.06 -12.15
CA SER A 236 -9.86 18.79 -12.69
C SER A 236 -9.95 17.48 -13.47
N SER A 237 -8.82 16.85 -13.78
CA SER A 237 -8.73 15.55 -14.43
C SER A 237 -7.63 14.70 -13.78
N PRO A 238 -7.78 14.33 -12.49
CA PRO A 238 -6.75 13.56 -11.79
C PRO A 238 -6.65 12.14 -12.34
N VAL A 239 -5.49 11.51 -12.15
CA VAL A 239 -5.32 10.08 -12.40
C VAL A 239 -6.18 9.31 -11.39
N THR A 240 -7.02 8.42 -11.90
CA THR A 240 -7.96 7.67 -11.08
C THR A 240 -7.29 6.50 -10.36
N THR A 241 -7.67 6.27 -9.11
CA THR A 241 -7.32 5.06 -8.36
C THR A 241 -7.82 3.81 -9.09
N HIS A 242 -6.94 2.85 -9.33
CA HIS A 242 -7.31 1.56 -9.91
C HIS A 242 -6.47 0.45 -9.28
N GLY A 243 -7.07 -0.38 -8.42
CA GLY A 243 -6.33 -1.38 -7.64
C GLY A 243 -5.42 -0.76 -6.56
N GLY A 244 -4.64 -1.63 -5.94
CA GLY A 244 -3.68 -1.31 -4.89
C GLY A 244 -4.19 -1.66 -3.50
N ALA A 245 -3.47 -1.17 -2.49
CA ALA A 245 -3.80 -1.34 -1.08
C ALA A 245 -4.85 -0.32 -0.63
N VAL A 246 -6.11 -0.56 -1.01
CA VAL A 246 -7.22 0.38 -0.81
C VAL A 246 -8.37 -0.25 -0.01
N LEU A 247 -9.08 0.60 0.73
CA LEU A 247 -10.40 0.32 1.29
C LEU A 247 -11.32 1.47 0.84
N LEU A 248 -11.96 1.28 -0.30
CA LEU A 248 -12.85 2.26 -0.94
C LEU A 248 -14.13 1.56 -1.42
N SER A 249 -15.09 2.33 -1.93
CA SER A 249 -16.29 1.78 -2.56
C SER A 249 -15.93 0.82 -3.70
N PRO A 250 -16.82 -0.12 -4.09
CA PRO A 250 -16.55 -1.09 -5.15
C PRO A 250 -16.20 -0.47 -6.52
N GLN A 251 -16.46 0.82 -6.72
CA GLN A 251 -16.04 1.57 -7.91
C GLN A 251 -14.50 1.71 -8.01
N PHE A 252 -13.80 1.64 -6.87
CA PHE A 252 -12.35 1.72 -6.75
C PHE A 252 -11.83 0.43 -6.08
N PRO A 253 -11.76 -0.68 -6.83
CA PRO A 253 -11.55 -1.99 -6.22
C PRO A 253 -10.12 -2.18 -5.68
N ALA A 254 -10.00 -3.00 -4.64
CA ALA A 254 -8.74 -3.38 -4.02
C ALA A 254 -8.06 -4.57 -4.71
N GLY A 255 -6.72 -4.60 -4.67
CA GLY A 255 -5.94 -5.71 -5.20
C GLY A 255 -5.16 -5.43 -6.49
N PRO A 256 -4.62 -6.46 -7.13
CA PRO A 256 -3.92 -6.36 -8.41
C PRO A 256 -4.91 -6.23 -9.58
N TYR A 257 -4.84 -5.11 -10.28
CA TYR A 257 -5.62 -4.80 -11.48
C TYR A 257 -4.72 -4.36 -12.62
N ASP A 258 -5.14 -4.62 -13.86
CA ASP A 258 -4.45 -4.15 -15.06
C ASP A 258 -4.44 -2.61 -15.15
N GLN A 259 -3.23 -2.05 -15.21
CA GLN A 259 -2.98 -0.62 -15.21
C GLN A 259 -2.93 -0.01 -16.62
N GLN A 260 -3.09 -0.79 -17.69
CA GLN A 260 -2.93 -0.31 -19.06
C GLN A 260 -3.78 0.93 -19.41
N GLN A 261 -4.96 1.12 -18.81
CA GLN A 261 -5.76 2.33 -19.06
C GLN A 261 -5.20 3.56 -18.34
N VAL A 262 -4.64 3.39 -17.13
CA VAL A 262 -3.95 4.45 -16.40
C VAL A 262 -2.67 4.85 -17.14
N GLU A 263 -1.92 3.88 -17.64
CA GLU A 263 -0.64 4.05 -18.34
C GLU A 263 -0.74 4.79 -19.69
N LYS A 264 -1.94 4.89 -20.27
CA LYS A 264 -2.17 5.63 -21.52
C LYS A 264 -2.29 7.14 -21.33
N ARG A 265 -2.40 7.62 -20.08
CA ARG A 265 -2.59 9.03 -19.80
C ARG A 265 -1.29 9.81 -19.97
N ASP A 266 -1.36 10.99 -20.57
CA ASP A 266 -0.21 11.87 -20.77
C ASP A 266 0.40 12.42 -19.46
N ASP A 267 -0.34 12.34 -18.35
CA ASP A 267 0.12 12.73 -17.02
C ASP A 267 0.62 11.55 -16.17
N VAL A 268 0.88 10.40 -16.79
CA VAL A 268 1.51 9.22 -16.18
C VAL A 268 2.79 8.89 -16.94
N LEU A 269 3.94 9.08 -16.30
CA LEU A 269 5.21 8.64 -16.84
C LEU A 269 5.38 7.14 -16.61
N VAL A 270 5.73 6.38 -17.64
CA VAL A 270 5.89 4.92 -17.58
C VAL A 270 7.33 4.55 -17.93
N TYR A 271 8.02 3.89 -16.99
CA TYR A 271 9.37 3.37 -17.17
C TYR A 271 9.34 1.84 -17.10
N THR A 272 9.83 1.15 -18.12
CA THR A 272 9.75 -0.31 -18.21
C THR A 272 11.11 -0.94 -18.48
N SER A 273 11.41 -2.05 -17.81
CA SER A 273 12.63 -2.79 -18.05
C SER A 273 12.59 -3.62 -19.33
N ALA A 274 13.76 -4.09 -19.78
CA ALA A 274 13.84 -5.26 -20.63
C ALA A 274 13.15 -6.48 -19.95
N PRO A 275 12.67 -7.48 -20.71
CA PRO A 275 12.19 -8.72 -20.11
C PRO A 275 13.29 -9.34 -19.26
N LEU A 276 12.93 -9.80 -18.07
CA LEU A 276 13.88 -10.44 -17.18
C LEU A 276 14.26 -11.82 -17.73
N ALA A 277 15.55 -12.08 -17.84
CA ALA A 277 16.05 -13.40 -18.27
C ALA A 277 15.91 -14.46 -17.17
N LEU A 278 15.99 -14.01 -15.91
CA LEU A 278 15.89 -14.84 -14.71
C LEU A 278 14.82 -14.25 -13.80
N PRO A 279 14.15 -15.08 -12.98
CA PRO A 279 13.21 -14.55 -12.00
C PRO A 279 13.91 -13.62 -11.00
N LEU A 280 13.26 -12.50 -10.69
CA LEU A 280 13.74 -11.53 -9.71
C LEU A 280 12.82 -11.54 -8.49
N GLU A 281 13.35 -11.95 -7.35
CA GLU A 281 12.61 -11.97 -6.10
C GLU A 281 12.86 -10.70 -5.28
N VAL A 282 11.77 -10.04 -4.89
CA VAL A 282 11.77 -8.81 -4.11
C VAL A 282 10.99 -9.02 -2.81
N MET A 283 11.63 -8.76 -1.68
CA MET A 283 11.00 -8.86 -0.36
C MET A 283 11.43 -7.74 0.56
N GLY A 284 10.47 -6.95 1.03
CA GLY A 284 10.69 -5.82 1.94
C GLY A 284 10.23 -4.51 1.33
N ARG A 285 10.72 -3.40 1.91
CA ARG A 285 10.28 -2.04 1.61
C ARG A 285 10.81 -1.53 0.27
N VAL A 286 9.90 -1.25 -0.66
CA VAL A 286 10.18 -0.66 -1.98
C VAL A 286 10.16 0.86 -1.85
N ARG A 287 11.09 1.54 -2.54
CA ARG A 287 11.11 3.00 -2.57
C ARG A 287 11.56 3.55 -3.92
N VAL A 288 11.23 4.79 -4.19
CA VAL A 288 11.76 5.57 -5.31
C VAL A 288 12.56 6.74 -4.74
N ASP A 289 13.84 6.83 -5.09
CA ASP A 289 14.63 8.04 -4.89
C ASP A 289 14.47 8.87 -6.18
N LEU A 290 13.88 10.07 -6.08
CA LEU A 290 13.43 10.86 -7.22
C LEU A 290 14.04 12.27 -7.17
N ALA A 291 14.79 12.64 -8.20
CA ALA A 291 15.19 14.02 -8.43
C ALA A 291 14.08 14.70 -9.25
N GLY A 292 13.28 15.55 -8.60
CA GLY A 292 12.10 16.16 -9.18
C GLY A 292 12.16 17.68 -9.18
N GLU A 293 11.61 18.33 -10.19
CA GLU A 293 11.30 19.75 -10.17
C GLU A 293 9.78 19.96 -10.29
N SER A 294 9.25 20.93 -9.55
CA SER A 294 7.85 21.33 -9.63
C SER A 294 7.71 22.85 -9.73
N THR A 295 6.72 23.31 -10.48
CA THR A 295 6.35 24.73 -10.51
C THR A 295 5.44 25.18 -9.36
N ALA A 296 4.90 24.24 -8.58
CA ALA A 296 3.96 24.52 -7.49
C ALA A 296 4.63 24.41 -6.12
N ASP A 297 4.17 25.23 -5.16
CA ASP A 297 4.65 25.21 -3.78
C ASP A 297 4.22 23.97 -2.99
N VAL A 298 3.14 23.31 -3.41
CA VAL A 298 2.70 22.02 -2.88
C VAL A 298 2.41 21.12 -4.05
N THR A 299 3.00 19.93 -4.05
CA THR A 299 2.88 18.98 -5.15
C THR A 299 2.91 17.55 -4.65
N ASP A 300 2.09 16.70 -5.24
CA ASP A 300 2.19 15.25 -5.01
C ASP A 300 3.11 14.58 -6.02
N TRP A 301 3.84 13.58 -5.56
CA TRP A 301 4.57 12.60 -6.34
C TRP A 301 4.03 11.22 -6.00
N VAL A 302 3.36 10.57 -6.94
CA VAL A 302 2.85 9.21 -6.81
C VAL A 302 3.73 8.28 -7.63
N ALA A 303 4.09 7.15 -7.04
CA ALA A 303 4.81 6.09 -7.72
C ALA A 303 4.13 4.74 -7.52
N ARG A 304 4.12 3.91 -8.57
CA ARG A 304 3.52 2.58 -8.55
C ARG A 304 4.43 1.57 -9.23
N LEU A 305 4.74 0.49 -8.52
CA LEU A 305 5.45 -0.66 -9.04
C LEU A 305 4.44 -1.63 -9.66
N CYS A 306 4.68 -2.05 -10.91
CA CYS A 306 3.88 -3.03 -11.63
C CYS A 306 4.74 -4.18 -12.18
N ASP A 307 4.13 -5.36 -12.27
CA ASP A 307 4.63 -6.52 -12.99
C ASP A 307 3.93 -6.62 -14.35
N VAL A 308 4.71 -6.53 -15.44
CA VAL A 308 4.19 -6.64 -16.81
C VAL A 308 4.44 -8.03 -17.34
N ALA A 309 3.36 -8.78 -17.55
CA ALA A 309 3.41 -10.11 -18.12
C ALA A 309 3.78 -10.09 -19.62
N PRO A 310 4.24 -11.22 -20.19
CA PRO A 310 4.61 -11.30 -21.61
C PRO A 310 3.48 -10.99 -22.59
N ASP A 311 2.23 -11.13 -22.15
CA ASP A 311 1.02 -10.77 -22.92
C ASP A 311 0.69 -9.26 -22.86
N GLY A 312 1.43 -8.49 -22.07
CA GLY A 312 1.31 -7.03 -21.95
C GLY A 312 0.44 -6.56 -20.77
N VAL A 313 -0.21 -7.46 -20.04
CA VAL A 313 -1.00 -7.10 -18.85
C VAL A 313 -0.07 -6.53 -17.78
N SER A 314 -0.35 -5.31 -17.29
CA SER A 314 0.49 -4.60 -16.31
C SER A 314 -0.21 -4.57 -14.96
N ARG A 315 0.18 -5.45 -14.03
CA ARG A 315 -0.51 -5.55 -12.73
C ARG A 315 0.23 -4.76 -11.67
N ASN A 316 -0.50 -3.92 -10.94
CA ASN A 316 0.07 -3.21 -9.79
C ASN A 316 0.47 -4.19 -8.67
N ILE A 317 1.64 -3.94 -8.07
CA ILE A 317 2.14 -4.67 -6.90
C ILE A 317 1.97 -3.81 -5.65
N THR A 318 2.55 -2.62 -5.67
CA THR A 318 2.48 -1.67 -4.55
C THR A 318 2.70 -0.24 -5.05
N ASP A 319 2.27 0.74 -4.26
CA ASP A 319 2.32 2.15 -4.60
C ASP A 319 2.47 3.02 -3.36
N GLY A 320 2.86 4.28 -3.61
CA GLY A 320 3.06 5.28 -2.58
C GLY A 320 2.93 6.68 -3.13
N ILE A 321 2.79 7.63 -2.21
CA ILE A 321 2.67 9.06 -2.49
C ILE A 321 3.62 9.84 -1.57
N LEU A 322 4.13 10.96 -2.06
CA LEU A 322 4.80 11.99 -1.29
C LEU A 322 4.21 13.35 -1.66
N ARG A 323 3.62 14.05 -0.70
CA ARG A 323 3.29 15.47 -0.80
C ARG A 323 4.52 16.30 -0.44
N ALA A 324 5.15 16.88 -1.45
CA ALA A 324 6.31 17.73 -1.31
C ALA A 324 5.93 19.21 -1.24
N HIS A 325 6.77 19.98 -0.55
CA HIS A 325 6.63 21.42 -0.35
C HIS A 325 7.81 22.18 -0.96
N GLY A 326 7.55 23.38 -1.48
CA GLY A 326 8.50 24.24 -2.16
C GLY A 326 8.58 23.97 -3.66
N ALA A 327 8.49 25.03 -4.47
CA ALA A 327 8.76 24.96 -5.90
C ALA A 327 10.27 24.80 -6.20
N GLY A 328 10.60 24.38 -7.42
CA GLY A 328 11.97 24.17 -7.89
C GLY A 328 12.44 22.73 -7.79
N ALA A 329 13.73 22.51 -8.07
CA ALA A 329 14.35 21.19 -8.11
C ALA A 329 14.74 20.71 -6.70
N GLN A 330 14.34 19.49 -6.35
CA GLN A 330 14.56 18.85 -5.06
C GLN A 330 14.76 17.34 -5.22
N GLU A 331 15.41 16.74 -4.23
CA GLU A 331 15.51 15.28 -4.08
C GLU A 331 14.37 14.81 -3.17
N HIS A 332 13.71 13.74 -3.60
CA HIS A 332 12.54 13.19 -2.95
C HIS A 332 12.72 11.70 -2.73
N ARG A 333 12.08 11.18 -1.67
CA ARG A 333 11.97 9.74 -1.44
C ARG A 333 10.51 9.38 -1.29
N ILE A 334 10.01 8.57 -2.21
CA ILE A 334 8.65 8.03 -2.16
C ILE A 334 8.75 6.62 -1.61
N ASP A 335 8.09 6.38 -0.50
CA ASP A 335 7.98 5.05 0.09
C ASP A 335 6.76 4.33 -0.51
N LEU A 336 6.99 3.20 -1.16
CA LEU A 336 5.95 2.39 -1.79
C LEU A 336 5.52 1.23 -0.87
N TRP A 337 5.92 1.26 0.40
CA TRP A 337 5.69 0.18 1.37
C TRP A 337 6.34 -1.15 0.96
N SER A 338 6.06 -2.18 1.74
CA SER A 338 6.67 -3.49 1.58
C SER A 338 5.89 -4.41 0.65
N THR A 339 6.59 -5.32 -0.03
CA THR A 339 5.97 -6.42 -0.79
C THR A 339 6.79 -7.70 -0.67
N ALA A 340 6.17 -8.83 -1.02
CA ALA A 340 6.84 -10.11 -1.30
C ALA A 340 6.38 -10.60 -2.69
N HIS A 341 7.24 -10.43 -3.69
CA HIS A 341 6.89 -10.66 -5.09
C HIS A 341 8.05 -11.29 -5.88
N VAL A 342 7.72 -12.17 -6.83
CA VAL A 342 8.68 -12.70 -7.82
C VAL A 342 8.23 -12.26 -9.21
N PHE A 343 9.01 -11.40 -9.84
CA PHE A 343 8.88 -11.15 -11.27
C PHE A 343 9.41 -12.38 -12.02
N GLN A 344 8.57 -13.02 -12.82
CA GLN A 344 8.92 -14.25 -13.53
C GLN A 344 9.81 -13.98 -14.77
N PRO A 345 10.52 -14.99 -15.31
CA PRO A 345 11.21 -14.85 -16.59
C PRO A 345 10.27 -14.37 -17.70
N GLY A 346 10.73 -13.45 -18.53
CA GLY A 346 9.95 -12.82 -19.58
C GLY A 346 9.05 -11.68 -19.12
N HIS A 347 8.78 -11.56 -17.81
CA HIS A 347 8.10 -10.40 -17.26
C HIS A 347 9.01 -9.17 -17.24
N ARG A 348 8.41 -7.99 -17.04
CA ARG A 348 9.15 -6.73 -16.93
C ARG A 348 8.77 -6.01 -15.64
N ILE A 349 9.74 -5.29 -15.10
CA ILE A 349 9.53 -4.36 -14.01
C ILE A 349 9.04 -3.06 -14.64
N ARG A 350 7.92 -2.54 -14.16
CA ARG A 350 7.40 -1.24 -14.58
C ARG A 350 7.23 -0.31 -13.38
N LEU A 351 7.71 0.90 -13.54
CA LEU A 351 7.45 2.01 -12.63
C LEU A 351 6.56 3.03 -13.33
N GLN A 352 5.47 3.40 -12.67
CA GLN A 352 4.68 4.57 -13.04
C GLN A 352 5.03 5.73 -12.10
N VAL A 353 5.12 6.95 -12.63
CA VAL A 353 5.26 8.19 -11.85
C VAL A 353 4.21 9.21 -12.32
N THR A 354 3.43 9.74 -11.40
CA THR A 354 2.41 10.74 -11.68
C THR A 354 2.24 11.72 -10.51
N GLY A 355 1.35 12.70 -10.65
CA GLY A 355 1.07 13.71 -9.62
C GLY A 355 -0.26 13.55 -8.90
N SER A 356 -0.98 12.44 -9.08
CA SER A 356 -2.26 12.17 -8.40
C SER A 356 -2.62 10.68 -8.45
N CYS A 357 -3.46 10.22 -7.51
CA CYS A 357 -4.11 8.91 -7.53
C CYS A 357 -5.39 9.04 -6.70
N PHE A 358 -6.44 9.51 -7.35
CA PHE A 358 -7.66 9.99 -6.73
C PHE A 358 -8.82 9.02 -7.00
N PRO A 359 -9.66 8.70 -6.00
CA PRO A 359 -9.79 9.38 -4.71
C PRO A 359 -9.11 8.63 -3.56
N ARG A 360 -8.06 7.84 -3.83
CA ARG A 360 -7.33 7.20 -2.73
C ARG A 360 -6.71 8.25 -1.82
N TRP A 361 -5.93 9.14 -2.42
CA TRP A 361 -5.42 10.33 -1.73
C TRP A 361 -6.14 11.59 -2.21
N ASP A 362 -6.17 12.61 -1.35
CA ASP A 362 -6.62 13.94 -1.73
C ASP A 362 -5.67 14.58 -2.76
N LEU A 363 -6.15 15.63 -3.43
CA LEU A 363 -5.37 16.32 -4.46
C LEU A 363 -4.55 17.45 -3.85
N ALA A 364 -3.31 17.61 -4.32
CA ALA A 364 -2.58 18.87 -4.12
C ALA A 364 -3.43 20.09 -4.57
N PRO A 365 -3.34 21.25 -3.90
CA PRO A 365 -4.29 22.36 -4.08
C PRO A 365 -4.26 23.01 -5.47
N SER A 366 -3.18 22.82 -6.23
CA SER A 366 -2.96 23.46 -7.52
C SER A 366 -2.34 22.51 -8.53
N GLY A 367 -2.64 22.72 -9.80
CA GLY A 367 -1.97 22.00 -10.88
C GLY A 367 -0.48 22.35 -10.93
N ALA A 368 0.34 21.36 -11.27
CA ALA A 368 1.79 21.52 -11.33
C ALA A 368 2.33 20.98 -12.65
N ARG A 369 3.30 21.71 -13.21
CA ARG A 369 4.23 21.15 -14.20
C ARG A 369 5.40 20.59 -13.42
N ARG A 370 5.80 19.37 -13.77
CA ARG A 370 6.90 18.67 -13.12
C ARG A 370 7.91 18.15 -14.12
N ILE A 371 9.13 17.99 -13.65
CA ILE A 371 10.20 17.30 -14.37
C ILE A 371 10.74 16.22 -13.44
N VAL A 372 10.86 14.99 -13.94
CA VAL A 372 11.61 13.92 -13.30
C VAL A 372 12.97 13.85 -13.98
N PHE A 373 14.03 14.24 -13.27
CA PHE A 373 15.38 14.19 -13.80
C PHE A 373 15.94 12.78 -13.76
N HIS A 374 16.72 12.44 -14.77
CA HIS A 374 17.46 11.19 -14.83
C HIS A 374 18.79 11.40 -15.56
N ASP A 375 19.44 12.53 -15.29
CA ASP A 375 20.79 12.83 -15.78
C ASP A 375 21.86 12.24 -14.83
N PRO A 376 23.15 12.20 -15.23
CA PRO A 376 24.20 11.61 -14.40
C PRO A 376 24.42 12.26 -13.03
N ALA A 377 24.00 13.51 -12.82
CA ALA A 377 24.06 14.18 -11.51
C ALA A 377 22.79 13.93 -10.68
N ARG A 378 21.65 13.71 -11.34
CA ARG A 378 20.32 13.53 -10.74
C ARG A 378 19.70 12.22 -11.20
N ARG A 379 20.10 11.13 -10.53
CA ARG A 379 19.81 9.75 -10.95
C ARG A 379 18.56 9.20 -10.27
N SER A 380 17.39 9.64 -10.72
CA SER A 380 16.12 9.05 -10.24
C SER A 380 16.12 7.53 -10.45
N ARG A 381 15.66 6.79 -9.44
CA ARG A 381 15.72 5.33 -9.42
C ARG A 381 14.62 4.70 -8.58
N LEU A 382 14.15 3.56 -9.03
CA LEU A 382 13.44 2.58 -8.22
C LEU A 382 14.47 1.75 -7.44
N VAL A 383 14.24 1.54 -6.15
CA VAL A 383 15.07 0.70 -5.28
C VAL A 383 14.25 -0.50 -4.84
N LEU A 384 14.69 -1.69 -5.26
CA LEU A 384 14.06 -2.97 -4.94
C LEU A 384 14.91 -3.75 -3.92
N PRO A 385 14.32 -4.24 -2.82
CA PRO A 385 15.01 -5.13 -1.89
C PRO A 385 15.06 -6.55 -2.46
N VAL A 386 16.13 -6.87 -3.19
CA VAL A 386 16.29 -8.14 -3.90
C VAL A 386 16.83 -9.22 -2.97
N VAL A 387 16.14 -10.36 -2.89
CA VAL A 387 16.58 -11.52 -2.09
C VAL A 387 17.51 -12.37 -2.94
N SER A 388 18.74 -12.56 -2.46
CA SER A 388 19.68 -13.48 -3.10
C SER A 388 19.16 -14.91 -3.02
N ARG A 389 19.09 -15.60 -4.16
CA ARG A 389 18.86 -17.05 -4.18
C ARG A 389 20.08 -17.74 -3.59
N ARG A 390 19.86 -18.59 -2.58
CA ARG A 390 20.87 -19.53 -2.10
C ARG A 390 20.96 -20.73 -3.02
#